data_AF-A0A0C1J3N4-F1
#
_entry.id   AF-A0A0C1J3N4-F1
#
_cell.length_a   1.000
_cell.length_b   1.000
_cell.length_c   1.000
_cell.angle_alpha   90.00
_cell.angle_beta   90.00
_cell.angle_gamma   90.00
#
_symmetry.space_group_name_H-M   'P 1'
#
loop_
_entity.id
_entity.type
_entity.pdbx_description
1 polymer ?
#
loop_
_entity_poly.entity_id
_entity_poly.type
_entity_poly.pdbx_seq_one_letter_code
_entity_poly.pdbx_strand_id
1 'polypeptide(L)'
;MFFLTEDSVAERKKLKTFSGTTRAGKHVLKLEVEYGSAMDMALDLEGLQRVADAQKPKRKPATRGRKAPAKPRQITNKKPLALPAPGEFE
;
A
#
# COMPACT_ATOMS: atom_id res chain seq x y z
N MET A 1 27.21 27.25 33.32
CA MET A 1 25.96 26.56 33.70
C MET A 1 24.86 27.08 32.79
N PHE A 2 24.42 26.28 31.82
CA PHE A 2 23.28 26.61 30.95
C PHE A 2 22.11 25.72 31.36
N PHE A 3 21.15 26.28 32.10
CA PHE A 3 19.88 25.64 32.45
C PHE A 3 18.75 26.50 31.86
N LEU A 4 18.57 26.44 30.54
CA LEU A 4 17.49 27.12 29.82
C LEU A 4 17.10 26.26 28.61
N THR A 5 16.52 25.06 28.78
CA THR A 5 16.09 24.30 27.59
C THR A 5 14.99 23.26 27.75
N GLU A 6 14.44 22.97 28.94
CA GLU A 6 13.36 21.95 29.02
C GLU A 6 11.96 22.56 29.22
N ASP A 7 11.79 23.57 30.09
CA ASP A 7 10.46 24.14 30.34
C ASP A 7 9.89 24.94 29.15
N SER A 8 10.74 25.60 28.36
CA SER A 8 10.28 26.43 27.23
C SER A 8 9.79 25.64 26.01
N VAL A 9 10.04 24.33 25.94
CA VAL A 9 9.51 23.46 24.87
C VAL A 9 8.13 22.93 25.26
N ALA A 10 7.94 22.61 26.55
CA ALA A 10 6.65 22.17 27.10
C ALA A 10 5.54 23.25 27.01
N GLU A 11 5.92 24.52 26.92
CA GLU A 11 4.96 25.63 26.77
C GLU A 11 4.46 25.84 25.34
N ARG A 12 5.16 25.35 24.31
CA ARG A 12 4.78 25.63 22.92
C ARG A 12 3.57 24.82 22.46
N LYS A 13 3.46 23.57 22.93
CA LYS A 13 2.41 22.62 22.52
C LYS A 13 2.02 21.75 23.70
N LYS A 14 0.72 21.69 24.00
CA LYS A 14 0.17 20.86 25.08
C LYS A 14 -0.90 19.94 24.52
N LEU A 15 -0.76 18.64 24.76
CA LEU A 15 -1.80 17.66 24.42
C LEU A 15 -2.94 17.76 25.44
N LYS A 16 -4.14 18.15 25.01
CA LYS A 16 -5.32 18.25 25.89
C LYS A 16 -6.00 16.90 26.07
N THR A 17 -6.41 16.30 24.96
CA THR A 17 -7.13 15.03 24.97
C THR A 17 -6.69 14.17 23.80
N PHE A 18 -6.82 12.85 23.96
CA PHE A 18 -6.67 11.90 22.87
C PHE A 18 -7.76 10.85 22.95
N SER A 19 -8.26 10.40 21.80
CA SER A 19 -9.19 9.29 21.71
C SER A 19 -8.87 8.38 20.54
N GLY A 20 -8.93 7.07 20.77
CA GLY A 20 -8.76 6.04 19.76
C GLY A 20 -10.09 5.37 19.48
N THR A 21 -10.46 5.25 18.20
CA THR A 21 -11.65 4.51 17.78
C THR A 21 -11.30 3.54 16.66
N THR A 22 -11.91 2.36 16.69
CA THR A 22 -11.77 1.37 15.63
C THR A 22 -13.14 1.09 15.03
N ARG A 23 -13.30 1.29 13.72
CA ARG A 23 -14.57 1.03 13.02
C ARG A 23 -14.31 0.46 11.63
N ALA A 24 -14.98 -0.65 11.30
CA ALA A 24 -14.90 -1.30 9.99
C ALA A 24 -13.45 -1.57 9.53
N GLY A 25 -12.59 -2.08 10.42
CA GLY A 25 -11.18 -2.38 10.14
C GLY A 25 -10.27 -1.15 9.99
N LYS A 26 -10.79 0.06 10.22
CA LYS A 26 -10.00 1.29 10.25
C LYS A 26 -9.77 1.73 11.69
N HIS A 27 -8.53 2.04 12.02
CA HIS A 27 -8.13 2.63 13.30
C HIS A 27 -7.99 4.14 13.13
N VAL A 28 -8.64 4.91 13.98
CA VAL A 28 -8.63 6.38 13.96
C VAL A 28 -8.18 6.88 15.32
N LEU A 29 -7.10 7.65 15.35
CA LEU A 29 -6.63 8.39 16.51
C LEU A 29 -6.99 9.86 16.33
N LYS A 30 -7.67 10.45 17.32
CA LYS A 30 -7.94 11.89 17.40
C LYS A 30 -7.08 12.48 18.50
N LEU A 31 -6.40 13.57 18.18
CA LEU A 31 -5.54 14.33 19.09
C LEU A 31 -6.05 15.76 19.16
N GLU A 32 -6.29 16.26 20.36
CA GLU A 32 -6.54 17.68 20.60
C GLU A 32 -5.27 18.29 21.20
N VAL A 33 -4.61 19.15 20.42
CA VAL A 33 -3.38 19.82 20.82
C VAL A 33 -3.63 21.31 20.90
N GLU A 34 -3.29 21.90 22.03
CA GLU A 34 -3.26 23.34 22.25
C GLU A 34 -1.87 23.87 21.88
N TYR A 35 -1.85 24.87 21.00
CA TYR A 35 -0.62 25.53 20.56
C TYR A 35 -0.53 26.90 21.22
N GLY A 36 0.65 27.24 21.75
CA GLY A 36 0.94 28.57 22.29
C GLY A 36 1.13 29.62 21.19
N SER A 37 1.42 29.20 19.96
CA SER A 37 1.64 30.09 18.80
C SER A 37 0.98 29.55 17.54
N ALA A 38 0.38 30.45 16.75
CA ALA A 38 -0.21 30.12 15.45
C ALA A 38 0.85 29.65 14.43
N MET A 39 2.09 30.15 14.54
CA MET A 39 3.17 29.75 13.64
C MET A 39 3.55 28.27 13.83
N ASP A 40 3.59 27.82 15.09
CA ASP A 40 3.91 26.43 15.44
C ASP A 40 2.83 25.46 14.95
N MET A 41 1.56 25.88 14.96
CA MET A 41 0.45 25.13 14.40
C MET A 41 0.55 25.02 12.87
N ALA A 42 0.90 26.12 12.19
CA ALA A 42 1.02 26.13 10.73
C ALA A 42 2.11 25.16 10.23
N LEU A 43 3.27 25.15 10.88
CA LEU A 43 4.38 24.25 10.55
C LEU A 43 3.99 22.77 10.72
N ASP A 44 3.30 22.43 11.80
CA ASP A 44 2.85 21.05 12.03
C ASP A 44 1.78 20.61 11.03
N LEU A 45 0.86 21.50 10.67
CA LEU A 45 -0.15 21.22 9.64
C LEU A 45 0.50 20.93 8.29
N GLU A 46 1.53 21.69 7.90
CA GLU A 46 2.25 21.44 6.66
C GLU A 46 2.97 20.08 6.69
N GLY A 47 3.59 19.73 7.82
CA GLY A 47 4.22 18.42 8.02
C GLY A 47 3.22 17.27 7.90
N LEU A 48 2.08 17.38 8.58
CA LEU A 48 1.01 16.38 8.55
C LEU A 48 0.42 16.21 7.14
N GLN A 49 0.27 17.30 6.39
CA GLN A 49 -0.22 17.26 5.02
C GLN A 49 0.72 16.47 4.11
N ARG A 50 2.04 16.68 4.23
CA ARG A 50 3.04 15.92 3.46
C ARG A 50 2.99 14.43 3.77
N VAL A 51 2.80 14.06 5.05
CA VAL A 51 2.65 12.65 5.45
C VAL A 51 1.37 12.05 4.87
N ALA A 52 0.25 12.78 4.93
CA ALA A 52 -1.02 12.33 4.38
C ALA A 52 -0.92 12.11 2.86
N ASP A 53 -0.25 13.00 2.15
CA ASP A 53 -0.03 12.88 0.70
C ASP A 53 0.88 11.70 0.34
N ALA A 54 1.91 11.43 1.15
CA ALA A 54 2.78 10.27 0.97
C ALA A 54 2.07 8.93 1.22
N GLN A 55 1.07 8.91 2.12
CA GLN A 55 0.30 7.71 2.45
C GLN A 55 -0.85 7.42 1.47
N LYS A 56 -1.18 8.34 0.55
CA LYS A 56 -2.18 8.07 -0.48
C LYS A 56 -1.73 6.83 -1.27
N PRO A 57 -2.58 5.78 -1.34
CA PRO A 57 -2.19 4.54 -2.00
C PRO A 57 -1.85 4.87 -3.45
N LYS A 58 -0.57 4.69 -3.84
CA LYS A 58 -0.16 4.80 -5.23
C LYS A 58 -1.07 3.88 -6.04
N ARG A 59 -1.86 4.47 -6.95
CA ARG A 59 -2.71 3.70 -7.87
C ARG A 59 -1.81 2.64 -8.50
N LYS A 60 -2.10 1.37 -8.24
CA LYS A 60 -1.36 0.27 -8.85
C LYS A 60 -1.36 0.52 -10.36
N PRO A 61 -0.20 0.45 -11.04
CA PRO A 61 -0.18 0.63 -12.48
C PRO A 61 -1.19 -0.35 -13.06
N ALA A 62 -2.14 0.19 -13.84
CA ALA A 62 -3.10 -0.64 -14.54
C ALA A 62 -2.30 -1.67 -15.34
N THR A 63 -2.47 -2.95 -15.03
CA THR A 63 -1.85 -4.06 -15.75
C THR A 63 -2.43 -4.06 -17.16
N ARG A 64 -1.92 -3.16 -18.02
CA ARG A 64 -2.24 -3.13 -19.44
C ARG A 64 -1.67 -4.40 -20.04
N GLY A 65 -2.55 -5.36 -20.29
CA GLY A 65 -2.30 -6.43 -21.24
C GLY A 65 -1.45 -7.58 -20.69
N ARG A 66 -1.92 -8.29 -19.66
CA ARG A 66 -1.58 -9.71 -19.56
C ARG A 66 -2.39 -10.42 -20.64
N LYS A 67 -1.83 -10.52 -21.86
CA LYS A 67 -2.44 -11.26 -22.97
C LYS A 67 -2.78 -12.66 -22.46
N ALA A 68 -4.03 -13.09 -22.63
CA ALA A 68 -4.47 -14.42 -22.23
C ALA A 68 -3.56 -15.48 -22.86
N PRO A 69 -3.16 -16.53 -22.12
CA PRO A 69 -2.37 -17.61 -22.70
C PRO A 69 -3.12 -18.19 -23.89
N ALA A 70 -2.44 -18.29 -25.04
CA ALA A 70 -3.02 -18.82 -26.26
C ALA A 70 -3.57 -20.23 -26.01
N LYS A 71 -4.84 -20.47 -26.36
CA LYS A 71 -5.46 -21.80 -26.26
C LYS A 71 -4.65 -22.79 -27.11
N PRO A 72 -4.25 -23.95 -26.59
CA PRO A 72 -3.50 -24.94 -27.36
C PRO A 72 -4.36 -25.43 -28.53
N ARG A 73 -3.81 -25.36 -29.75
CA ARG A 73 -4.44 -25.94 -30.94
C ARG A 73 -4.36 -27.46 -30.84
N GLN A 74 -5.51 -28.11 -30.79
CA GLN A 74 -5.64 -29.56 -30.79
C GLN A 74 -5.15 -30.11 -32.14
N ILE A 75 -4.10 -30.94 -32.13
CA ILE A 75 -3.60 -31.62 -33.32
C ILE A 75 -4.57 -32.76 -33.66
N THR A 76 -5.56 -32.47 -34.48
CA THR A 76 -6.42 -33.50 -35.10
C THR A 76 -5.78 -33.97 -36.40
N ASN A 77 -4.87 -34.94 -36.30
CA ASN A 77 -4.72 -36.01 -37.28
C ASN A 77 -3.55 -36.91 -36.87
N LYS A 78 -3.88 -38.08 -36.32
CA LYS A 78 -2.99 -39.24 -36.39
C LYS A 78 -3.80 -40.35 -37.03
N LYS A 79 -3.62 -40.54 -38.34
CA LYS A 79 -3.91 -41.84 -38.95
C LYS A 79 -3.19 -42.89 -38.11
N PRO A 80 -3.84 -43.98 -37.70
CA PRO A 80 -3.14 -45.03 -36.96
C PRO A 80 -1.98 -45.52 -37.82
N LEU A 81 -0.76 -45.51 -37.26
CA LEU A 81 0.36 -46.23 -37.86
C LEU A 81 -0.03 -47.72 -37.79
N ALA A 82 -0.35 -48.30 -38.95
CA ALA A 82 -0.47 -49.74 -39.07
C ALA A 82 0.93 -50.32 -38.94
N LEU A 83 1.17 -51.06 -37.85
CA LEU A 83 2.34 -51.93 -37.77
C LEU A 83 2.05 -53.16 -38.65
N PRO A 84 3.00 -53.62 -39.48
CA PRO A 84 2.83 -54.88 -40.22
C PRO A 84 2.70 -56.04 -39.23
N ALA A 85 1.85 -57.01 -39.56
CA ALA A 85 1.65 -58.19 -38.74
C ALA A 85 2.97 -59.01 -38.70
N PRO A 86 3.31 -59.62 -37.55
CA PRO A 86 4.51 -60.44 -37.45
C PRO A 86 4.35 -61.69 -38.32
N GLY A 87 4.99 -61.70 -39.50
CA GLY A 87 4.96 -62.80 -40.45
C GLY A 87 5.28 -62.45 -41.91
N GLU A 88 5.33 -61.16 -42.30
CA GLU A 88 5.53 -60.75 -43.70
C GLU A 88 6.99 -60.43 -44.09
N PHE A 89 7.96 -61.07 -43.45
CA PHE A 89 9.35 -61.06 -43.93
C PHE A 89 9.84 -62.51 -44.05
N GLU A 90 9.49 -63.17 -45.16
CA GLU A 90 10.27 -64.26 -45.75
C GLU A 90 11.11 -63.70 -46.92
#